data_AF-A0A1Y3RAR3-F1
#
_entry.id   AF-A0A1Y3RAR3-F1
#
_cell.length_a   1.000
_cell.length_b   1.000
_cell.length_c   1.000
_cell.angle_alpha   90.00
_cell.angle_beta   90.00
_cell.angle_gamma   90.00
#
_symmetry.space_group_name_H-M   'P 1'
#
loop_
_entity.id
_entity.type
_entity.pdbx_description
1 polymer ?
#
loop_
_entity_poly.entity_id
_entity_poly.type
_entity_poly.pdbx_seq_one_letter_code
_entity_poly.pdbx_strand_id
1 'polypeptide(L)'
;MEQELLPGCDREVFERVWKRVMPNERGDCPFEVVEAAAQRPLPAVVVHDTPAAEEEETVTCLGPASAVHGPQMQQYIDQELAAHRCCQALARRVPGAGGRMLSNLAAEKRRRAKRLSTAYFLISGVRYWPADRGGAPSPQPVQAALREQFQAQQRGAACYRAAAAGTADPCLEALFHESAEEAEAHAWIIRSVLEQM
;
A
#
# COMPACT_ATOMS: atom_id res chain seq x y z
N MET A 1 2.12 -19.15 41.51
CA MET A 1 1.09 -18.11 41.71
C MET A 1 1.64 -16.86 41.06
N GLU A 2 1.18 -16.32 39.94
CA GLU A 2 0.05 -16.57 39.05
C GLU A 2 0.54 -16.10 37.66
N GLN A 3 0.38 -16.90 36.60
CA GLN A 3 0.63 -16.40 35.24
C GLN A 3 -0.63 -15.64 34.82
N GLU A 4 -0.57 -14.31 34.82
CA GLU A 4 -1.61 -13.46 34.24
C GLU A 4 -1.69 -13.73 32.73
N LEU A 5 -2.71 -14.50 32.33
CA LEU A 5 -3.07 -14.72 30.94
C LEU A 5 -3.62 -13.43 30.33
N LEU A 6 -3.14 -13.13 29.12
CA LEU A 6 -3.71 -12.16 28.20
C LEU A 6 -5.25 -12.29 28.13
N PRO A 7 -6.01 -11.18 28.21
CA PRO A 7 -7.46 -11.22 28.23
C PRO A 7 -7.99 -11.59 26.84
N GLY A 8 -8.74 -12.68 26.76
CA GLY A 8 -9.61 -12.98 25.61
C GLY A 8 -9.41 -14.33 24.92
N CYS A 9 -8.42 -15.13 25.32
CA CYS A 9 -8.29 -16.51 24.85
C CYS A 9 -8.33 -17.46 26.05
N ASP A 10 -9.51 -18.00 26.33
CA ASP A 10 -9.66 -19.06 27.33
C ASP A 10 -8.83 -20.27 26.87
N ARG A 11 -7.76 -20.56 27.61
CA ARG A 11 -6.80 -21.65 27.31
C ARG A 11 -7.52 -22.99 27.14
N GLU A 12 -8.60 -23.21 27.88
CA GLU A 12 -9.38 -24.44 27.79
C GLU A 12 -10.18 -24.52 26.49
N VAL A 13 -10.68 -23.38 25.99
CA VAL A 13 -11.36 -23.29 24.69
C VAL A 13 -10.37 -23.55 23.56
N PHE A 14 -9.17 -22.98 23.64
CA PHE A 14 -8.10 -23.22 22.66
C PHE A 14 -7.74 -24.70 22.60
N GLU A 15 -7.47 -25.34 23.74
CA GLU A 15 -7.11 -26.77 23.79
C GLU A 15 -8.22 -27.67 23.24
N ARG A 16 -9.48 -27.36 23.54
CA ARG A 16 -10.64 -28.12 23.05
C ARG A 16 -10.80 -28.02 21.54
N VAL A 17 -10.64 -26.81 20.99
CA VAL A 17 -10.69 -26.58 19.54
C VAL A 17 -9.48 -27.23 18.86
N TRP A 18 -8.30 -27.11 19.45
CA TRP A 18 -7.06 -27.70 18.94
C TRP A 18 -7.15 -29.21 18.85
N LYS A 19 -7.61 -29.90 19.90
CA LYS A 19 -7.82 -31.37 19.87
C LYS A 19 -8.85 -31.81 18.82
N ARG A 20 -9.85 -30.97 18.52
CA ARG A 20 -10.85 -31.26 17.48
C ARG A 20 -10.27 -31.13 16.07
N VAL A 21 -9.38 -30.17 15.85
CA VAL A 21 -8.80 -29.85 14.52
C VAL A 21 -7.51 -30.65 14.26
N MET A 22 -6.78 -30.98 15.32
CA MET A 22 -5.56 -31.78 15.34
C MET A 22 -5.73 -32.97 16.31
N PRO A 23 -6.47 -34.02 15.93
CA PRO A 23 -6.48 -35.26 16.71
C PRO A 23 -5.07 -35.88 16.70
N ASN A 24 -4.60 -36.33 17.86
CA ASN A 24 -3.25 -36.86 18.04
C ASN A 24 -2.94 -38.12 17.21
N GLU A 25 -3.96 -38.80 16.68
CA GLU A 25 -3.81 -39.95 15.80
C GLU A 25 -4.22 -39.58 14.36
N ARG A 26 -3.28 -38.98 13.62
CA ARG A 26 -3.36 -38.93 12.15
C ARG A 26 -2.50 -40.07 11.61
N GLY A 27 -3.12 -41.22 11.33
CA GLY A 27 -2.45 -42.39 10.74
C GLY A 27 -1.79 -42.15 9.39
N ASP A 28 -2.07 -41.01 8.74
CA ASP A 28 -1.51 -40.61 7.44
C ASP A 28 -0.44 -39.49 7.53
N CYS A 29 0.07 -39.19 8.74
CA CYS A 29 1.12 -38.18 8.92
C CYS A 29 2.51 -38.86 8.86
N PRO A 30 3.41 -38.46 7.93
CA PRO A 30 4.75 -39.07 7.80
C PRO A 30 5.73 -38.63 8.91
N PHE A 31 5.25 -37.88 9.90
CA PHE A 31 6.04 -37.36 11.01
C PHE A 31 5.60 -38.03 12.30
N GLU A 32 6.51 -38.77 12.94
CA GLU A 32 6.30 -39.30 14.28
C GLU A 32 6.43 -38.16 15.29
N VAL A 33 5.34 -37.87 16.02
CA VAL A 33 5.41 -37.01 17.19
C VAL A 33 6.01 -37.85 18.32
N VAL A 34 7.32 -37.75 18.47
CA VAL A 34 8.04 -38.40 19.57
C VAL A 34 7.60 -37.73 20.87
N GLU A 35 6.85 -38.47 21.71
CA GLU A 35 6.59 -38.09 23.09
C GLU A 35 7.95 -37.87 23.79
N ALA A 36 8.09 -36.72 24.44
CA ALA A 36 9.32 -36.30 25.11
C ALA A 36 9.64 -37.20 26.32
N ALA A 37 10.15 -38.38 26.04
CA ALA A 37 10.78 -39.25 27.00
C ALA A 37 12.19 -38.73 27.30
N ALA A 38 12.37 -38.29 28.54
CA ALA A 38 13.63 -38.17 29.27
C ALA A 38 14.78 -37.44 28.55
N GLN A 39 14.97 -36.19 28.99
CA GLN A 39 16.23 -35.43 29.04
C GLN A 39 17.49 -36.23 28.66
N ARG A 40 17.80 -36.31 27.36
CA ARG A 40 19.18 -36.46 26.91
C ARG A 40 19.82 -35.07 27.03
N PRO A 41 21.01 -34.92 27.62
CA PRO A 41 21.70 -33.65 27.56
C PRO A 41 21.98 -33.40 26.06
N LEU A 42 21.28 -32.41 25.51
CA LEU A 42 21.63 -31.86 24.21
C LEU A 42 23.09 -31.41 24.31
N PRO A 43 23.93 -31.59 23.26
CA PRO A 43 25.24 -30.95 23.25
C PRO A 43 25.01 -29.48 23.57
N ALA A 44 25.77 -28.94 24.52
CA ALA A 44 25.70 -27.53 24.85
C ALA A 44 25.75 -26.77 23.51
N VAL A 45 24.65 -26.11 23.17
CA VAL A 45 24.69 -25.09 22.14
C VAL A 45 25.73 -24.13 22.66
N VAL A 46 26.91 -24.19 22.08
CA VAL A 46 27.90 -23.14 22.22
C VAL A 46 27.14 -21.94 21.70
N VAL A 47 26.64 -21.13 22.61
CA VAL A 47 26.30 -19.75 22.33
C VAL A 47 27.64 -19.18 21.92
N HIS A 48 27.93 -19.28 20.63
CA HIS A 48 28.85 -18.35 20.04
C HIS A 48 28.27 -17.00 20.45
N ASP A 49 28.97 -16.29 21.33
CA ASP A 49 28.98 -14.84 21.27
C ASP A 49 29.34 -14.52 19.83
N THR A 50 28.32 -14.47 18.98
CA THR A 50 28.39 -13.70 17.76
C THR A 50 28.79 -12.33 18.26
N PRO A 51 29.98 -11.82 17.91
CA PRO A 51 30.25 -10.41 18.15
C PRO A 51 29.04 -9.69 17.57
N ALA A 52 28.50 -8.72 18.32
CA ALA A 52 27.48 -7.83 17.83
C ALA A 52 27.99 -7.26 16.50
N ALA A 53 27.64 -7.94 15.41
CA ALA A 53 27.70 -7.39 14.10
C ALA A 53 26.74 -6.23 14.27
N GLU A 54 27.30 -5.03 14.24
CA GLU A 54 26.56 -3.85 13.84
C GLU A 54 25.77 -4.32 12.63
N GLU A 55 24.48 -4.62 12.83
CA GLU A 55 23.58 -4.97 11.76
C GLU A 55 23.63 -3.71 10.90
N GLU A 56 24.45 -3.75 9.84
CA GLU A 56 24.33 -2.80 8.75
C GLU A 56 22.87 -2.90 8.39
N GLU A 57 22.10 -1.89 8.81
CA GLU A 57 20.65 -1.85 8.76
C GLU A 57 20.32 -1.74 7.28
N THR A 58 20.37 -2.88 6.58
CA THR A 58 20.16 -2.96 5.15
C THR A 58 18.74 -2.48 4.94
N VAL A 59 18.60 -1.25 4.45
CA VAL A 59 17.29 -0.64 4.25
C VAL A 59 16.52 -1.55 3.31
N THR A 60 15.55 -2.26 3.88
CA THR A 60 14.74 -3.21 3.13
C THR A 60 13.70 -2.44 2.33
N CYS A 61 13.75 -2.60 1.01
CA CYS A 61 12.77 -2.06 0.08
C CYS A 61 11.35 -2.44 0.52
N LEU A 62 10.49 -1.44 0.72
CA LEU A 62 9.11 -1.57 1.17
C LEU A 62 8.98 -2.38 2.48
N GLY A 63 9.98 -2.30 3.35
CA GLY A 63 10.02 -3.00 4.63
C GLY A 63 9.23 -2.32 5.75
N PRO A 64 9.18 -2.92 6.95
CA PRO A 64 8.46 -2.38 8.10
C PRO A 64 8.91 -0.98 8.52
N ALA A 65 10.18 -0.62 8.30
CA ALA A 65 10.70 0.73 8.55
C ALA A 65 9.94 1.82 7.77
N SER A 66 9.41 1.47 6.60
CA SER A 66 8.63 2.36 5.74
C SER A 66 7.19 2.57 6.22
N ALA A 67 6.75 1.88 7.29
CA ALA A 67 5.40 2.01 7.84
C ALA A 67 5.06 3.44 8.31
N VAL A 68 6.08 4.26 8.61
CA VAL A 68 5.91 5.70 8.91
C VAL A 68 5.20 6.46 7.78
N HIS A 69 5.35 6.02 6.53
CA HIS A 69 4.68 6.63 5.36
C HIS A 69 3.23 6.18 5.18
N GLY A 70 2.72 5.24 6.01
CA GLY A 70 1.39 4.64 5.85
C GLY A 70 0.25 5.66 5.66
N PRO A 71 0.07 6.64 6.57
CA PRO A 71 -0.98 7.65 6.42
C PRO A 71 -0.85 8.49 5.14
N GLN A 72 0.38 8.86 4.77
CA GLN A 72 0.66 9.61 3.55
C GLN A 72 0.30 8.79 2.30
N MET A 73 0.61 7.49 2.29
CA MET A 73 0.24 6.60 1.19
C MET A 73 -1.27 6.45 1.04
N GLN A 74 -2.00 6.30 2.15
CA GLN A 74 -3.47 6.27 2.12
C GLN A 74 -4.04 7.55 1.52
N GLN A 75 -3.51 8.71 1.93
CA GLN A 75 -3.89 10.00 1.37
C GLN A 75 -3.63 10.08 -0.14
N TYR A 76 -2.48 9.61 -0.64
CA TYR A 76 -2.20 9.59 -2.07
C TYR A 76 -3.12 8.62 -2.83
N ILE A 77 -3.43 7.45 -2.26
CA ILE A 77 -4.38 6.50 -2.85
C ILE A 77 -5.76 7.15 -2.99
N ASP A 78 -6.24 7.83 -1.95
CA ASP A 78 -7.53 8.53 -1.96
C ASP A 78 -7.56 9.64 -3.01
N GLN A 79 -6.48 10.42 -3.11
CA GLN A 79 -6.34 11.50 -4.09
C GLN A 79 -6.33 10.99 -5.53
N GLU A 80 -5.58 9.92 -5.82
CA GLU A 80 -5.52 9.35 -7.17
C GLU A 80 -6.86 8.72 -7.57
N LEU A 81 -7.60 8.12 -6.63
CA LEU A 81 -8.96 7.63 -6.87
C LEU A 81 -9.98 8.76 -7.08
N ALA A 82 -9.85 9.86 -6.33
CA ALA A 82 -10.68 11.05 -6.56
C ALA A 82 -10.38 11.69 -7.93
N ALA A 83 -9.10 11.79 -8.30
CA ALA A 83 -8.67 12.30 -9.58
C ALA A 83 -9.14 11.41 -10.74
N HIS A 84 -9.09 10.08 -10.58
CA HIS A 84 -9.68 9.12 -11.52
C HIS A 84 -11.15 9.44 -11.81
N ARG A 85 -11.97 9.57 -10.75
CA ARG A 85 -13.40 9.89 -10.89
C ARG A 85 -13.61 11.26 -11.56
N CYS A 86 -12.84 12.26 -11.17
CA CYS A 86 -12.94 13.60 -11.77
C CYS A 86 -12.63 13.57 -13.27
N CYS A 87 -11.53 12.94 -13.67
CA CYS A 87 -11.15 12.80 -15.08
C CYS A 87 -12.19 12.00 -15.87
N GLN A 88 -12.73 10.93 -15.28
CA GLN A 88 -13.80 10.14 -15.92
C GLN A 88 -15.08 10.95 -16.11
N ALA A 89 -15.46 11.78 -15.14
CA ALA A 89 -16.61 12.67 -15.26
C ALA A 89 -16.39 13.77 -16.32
N LEU A 90 -15.19 14.34 -16.37
CA LEU A 90 -14.83 15.35 -17.38
C LEU A 90 -14.75 14.77 -18.79
N ALA A 91 -14.25 13.55 -18.94
CA ALA A 91 -14.22 12.85 -20.22
C ALA A 91 -15.60 12.71 -20.86
N ARG A 92 -16.67 12.58 -20.06
CA ARG A 92 -18.06 12.52 -20.54
C ARG A 92 -18.60 13.88 -21.00
N ARG A 93 -17.97 14.98 -20.57
CA ARG A 93 -18.41 16.36 -20.82
C ARG A 93 -17.61 17.05 -21.93
N VAL A 94 -16.45 16.50 -22.31
CA VAL A 94 -15.58 17.00 -23.37
C VAL A 94 -15.72 16.10 -24.60
N PRO A 95 -16.21 16.60 -25.75
CA PRO A 95 -16.35 15.78 -26.94
C PRO A 95 -15.00 15.51 -27.63
N GLY A 96 -14.98 14.54 -28.55
CA GLY A 96 -13.86 14.35 -29.48
C GLY A 96 -12.56 13.85 -28.84
N ALA A 97 -11.43 14.38 -29.31
CA ALA A 97 -10.11 13.95 -28.88
C ALA A 97 -9.82 14.26 -27.40
N GLY A 98 -10.24 15.43 -26.92
CA GLY A 98 -10.05 15.83 -25.52
C GLY A 98 -10.73 14.87 -24.53
N GLY A 99 -11.95 14.40 -24.82
CA GLY A 99 -12.64 13.39 -24.01
C GLY A 99 -11.90 12.06 -23.94
N ARG A 100 -11.27 11.62 -25.04
CA ARG A 100 -10.44 10.41 -25.08
C ARG A 100 -9.16 10.57 -24.26
N MET A 101 -8.49 11.72 -24.38
CA MET A 101 -7.31 12.05 -23.57
C MET A 101 -7.63 12.02 -22.07
N LEU A 102 -8.76 12.61 -21.66
CA LEU A 102 -9.22 12.58 -20.27
C LEU A 102 -9.63 11.18 -19.79
N SER A 103 -10.18 10.34 -20.66
CA SER A 103 -10.48 8.93 -20.34
C SER A 103 -9.20 8.13 -20.09
N ASN A 104 -8.17 8.33 -20.93
CA ASN A 104 -6.86 7.72 -20.74
C ASN A 104 -6.21 8.20 -19.44
N LEU A 105 -6.25 9.51 -19.18
CA LEU A 105 -5.77 10.09 -17.93
C LEU A 105 -6.49 9.48 -16.71
N ALA A 106 -7.81 9.30 -16.77
CA ALA A 106 -8.54 8.63 -15.71
C ALA A 106 -8.01 7.19 -15.48
N ALA A 107 -7.73 6.44 -16.54
CA ALA A 107 -7.16 5.10 -16.43
C ALA A 107 -5.76 5.10 -15.79
N GLU A 108 -4.90 6.06 -16.14
CA GLU A 108 -3.58 6.23 -15.50
C GLU A 108 -3.71 6.53 -14.01
N LYS A 109 -4.64 7.41 -13.62
CA LYS A 109 -4.91 7.72 -12.21
C LYS A 109 -5.29 6.48 -11.40
N ARG A 110 -6.12 5.61 -11.97
CA ARG A 110 -6.47 4.34 -11.33
C ARG A 110 -5.29 3.36 -11.27
N ARG A 111 -4.44 3.33 -12.31
CA ARG A 111 -3.20 2.50 -12.30
C ARG A 111 -2.25 2.96 -11.20
N ARG A 112 -2.03 4.27 -11.04
CA ARG A 112 -1.18 4.80 -9.97
C ARG A 112 -1.74 4.51 -8.59
N ALA A 113 -3.05 4.69 -8.38
CA ALA A 113 -3.69 4.30 -7.11
C ALA A 113 -3.45 2.83 -6.76
N LYS A 114 -3.48 1.92 -7.75
CA LYS A 114 -3.15 0.50 -7.56
C LYS A 114 -1.68 0.28 -7.20
N ARG A 115 -0.75 0.97 -7.87
CA ARG A 115 0.69 0.91 -7.56
C ARG A 115 0.97 1.35 -6.12
N LEU A 116 0.41 2.49 -5.71
CA LEU A 116 0.51 2.99 -4.34
C LEU A 116 -0.13 2.03 -3.32
N SER A 117 -1.31 1.49 -3.62
CA SER A 117 -2.00 0.49 -2.78
C SER A 117 -1.19 -0.80 -2.64
N THR A 118 -0.49 -1.22 -3.70
CA THR A 118 0.39 -2.39 -3.68
C THR A 118 1.60 -2.13 -2.79
N ALA A 119 2.26 -0.98 -2.94
CA ALA A 119 3.38 -0.61 -2.07
C ALA A 119 2.94 -0.49 -0.59
N TYR A 120 1.77 0.10 -0.32
CA TYR A 120 1.20 0.17 1.02
C TYR A 120 0.95 -1.23 1.60
N PHE A 121 0.44 -2.17 0.81
CA PHE A 121 0.24 -3.55 1.23
C PHE A 121 1.57 -4.25 1.53
N LEU A 122 2.61 -4.04 0.72
CA LEU A 122 3.93 -4.62 0.96
C LEU A 122 4.54 -4.14 2.27
N ILE A 123 4.35 -2.86 2.61
CA ILE A 123 4.84 -2.24 3.84
C ILE A 123 4.05 -2.69 5.07
N SER A 124 2.72 -2.67 4.99
CA SER A 124 1.83 -2.80 6.15
C SER A 124 1.20 -4.19 6.34
N GLY A 125 1.23 -5.03 5.31
CA GLY A 125 0.46 -6.28 5.25
C GLY A 125 -1.06 -6.09 5.13
N VAL A 126 -1.56 -4.85 5.11
CA VAL A 126 -2.99 -4.54 5.08
C VAL A 126 -3.40 -4.02 3.71
N ARG A 127 -4.47 -4.59 3.16
CA ARG A 127 -5.03 -4.10 1.90
C ARG A 127 -5.78 -2.78 2.14
N TYR A 128 -5.27 -1.70 1.57
CA TYR A 128 -6.00 -0.43 1.52
C TYR A 128 -6.53 -0.14 0.12
N TRP A 129 -7.85 -0.22 -0.03
CA TRP A 129 -8.56 0.19 -1.23
C TRP A 129 -9.92 0.75 -0.81
N PRO A 130 -10.09 2.08 -0.72
CA PRO A 130 -11.33 2.66 -0.24
C PRO A 130 -12.47 2.28 -1.20
N ALA A 131 -13.62 1.94 -0.61
CA ALA A 131 -14.82 1.65 -1.38
C ALA A 131 -15.16 2.83 -2.29
N ASP A 132 -15.64 2.53 -3.49
CA ASP A 132 -16.02 3.57 -4.45
C ASP A 132 -17.25 4.32 -3.94
N ARG A 133 -17.01 5.41 -3.22
CA ARG A 133 -18.05 6.35 -2.84
C ARG A 133 -18.27 7.26 -4.04
N GLY A 134 -19.14 6.82 -4.94
CA GLY A 134 -19.57 7.60 -6.09
C GLY A 134 -20.06 8.98 -5.63
N GLY A 135 -19.27 10.01 -5.92
CA GLY A 135 -19.68 11.40 -5.70
C GLY A 135 -20.52 11.88 -6.88
N ALA A 136 -21.53 12.69 -6.60
CA ALA A 136 -22.23 13.41 -7.66
C ALA A 136 -21.21 14.21 -8.49
N PRO A 137 -21.33 14.24 -9.83
CA PRO A 137 -20.45 15.05 -10.65
C PRO A 137 -20.53 16.51 -10.20
N SER A 138 -19.38 17.16 -10.04
CA SER A 138 -19.34 18.56 -9.64
C SER A 138 -20.12 19.41 -10.65
N PRO A 139 -21.01 20.31 -10.20
CA PRO A 139 -21.79 21.18 -11.09
C PRO A 139 -20.93 22.25 -11.79
N GLN A 140 -19.64 22.32 -11.46
CA GLN A 140 -18.73 23.33 -11.98
C GLN A 140 -18.57 23.29 -13.51
N PRO A 141 -18.34 24.45 -14.17
CA PRO A 141 -18.00 24.51 -15.59
C PRO A 141 -16.77 23.65 -15.95
N VAL A 142 -16.75 23.10 -17.17
CA VAL A 142 -15.68 22.18 -17.62
C VAL A 142 -14.30 22.84 -17.57
N GLN A 143 -14.18 24.08 -18.04
CA GLN A 143 -12.91 24.83 -18.02
C GLN A 143 -12.40 25.07 -16.59
N ALA A 144 -13.29 25.41 -15.66
CA ALA A 144 -12.94 25.59 -14.25
C ALA A 144 -12.43 24.27 -13.64
N ALA A 145 -13.12 23.16 -13.90
CA ALA A 145 -12.68 21.84 -13.45
C ALA A 145 -11.31 21.44 -14.02
N LEU A 146 -11.07 21.70 -15.30
CA LEU A 146 -9.78 21.40 -15.94
C LEU A 146 -8.66 22.26 -15.35
N ARG A 147 -8.92 23.53 -15.06
CA ARG A 147 -7.97 24.40 -14.36
C ARG A 147 -7.63 23.86 -12.96
N GLU A 148 -8.64 23.43 -12.19
CA GLU A 148 -8.40 22.80 -10.89
C GLU A 148 -7.59 21.50 -11.02
N GLN A 149 -7.89 20.67 -12.02
CA GLN A 149 -7.13 19.43 -12.27
C GLN A 149 -5.68 19.73 -12.65
N PHE A 150 -5.42 20.76 -13.48
CA PHE A 150 -4.07 21.19 -13.83
C PHE A 150 -3.28 21.64 -12.59
N GLN A 151 -3.90 22.42 -11.70
CA GLN A 151 -3.30 22.84 -10.44
C GLN A 151 -3.09 21.66 -9.48
N ALA A 152 -4.02 20.70 -9.46
CA ALA A 152 -3.89 19.48 -8.66
C ALA A 152 -2.72 18.61 -9.14
N GLN A 153 -2.48 18.50 -10.46
CA GLN A 153 -1.32 17.77 -10.98
C GLN A 153 0.00 18.41 -10.55
N GLN A 154 0.13 19.74 -10.65
CA GLN A 154 1.35 20.44 -10.22
C GLN A 154 1.61 20.30 -8.72
N ARG A 155 0.56 20.48 -7.89
CA ARG A 155 0.67 20.25 -6.44
C ARG A 155 1.04 18.80 -6.14
N GLY A 156 0.42 17.84 -6.83
CA GLY A 156 0.75 16.42 -6.69
C GLY A 156 2.20 16.12 -7.02
N ALA A 157 2.72 16.64 -8.14
CA ALA A 157 4.13 16.49 -8.51
C ALA A 157 5.07 17.04 -7.43
N ALA A 158 4.79 18.23 -6.90
CA ALA A 158 5.56 18.80 -5.80
C ALA A 158 5.48 17.93 -4.52
N CYS A 159 4.29 17.45 -4.16
CA CYS A 159 4.10 16.57 -3.01
C CYS A 159 4.88 15.25 -3.16
N TYR A 160 4.84 14.62 -4.34
CA TYR A 160 5.58 13.38 -4.59
C TYR A 160 7.10 13.60 -4.53
N ARG A 161 7.62 14.70 -5.08
CA ARG A 161 9.06 15.03 -4.94
C ARG A 161 9.47 15.24 -3.48
N ALA A 162 8.64 15.95 -2.72
CA ALA A 162 8.90 16.15 -1.29
C ALA A 162 8.85 14.81 -0.53
N ALA A 163 7.95 13.90 -0.91
CA ALA A 163 7.89 12.56 -0.35
C ALA A 163 9.11 11.72 -0.70
N ALA A 164 9.58 11.78 -1.95
CA ALA A 164 10.80 11.10 -2.41
C ALA A 164 12.03 11.56 -1.62
N ALA A 165 12.19 12.87 -1.44
CA ALA A 165 13.27 13.44 -0.64
C ALA A 165 13.18 13.13 0.87
N GLY A 166 12.01 12.68 1.35
CA GLY A 166 11.72 12.41 2.76
C GLY A 166 11.75 10.94 3.15
N THR A 167 12.07 10.02 2.24
CA THR A 167 12.15 8.58 2.51
C THR A 167 13.60 8.10 2.40
N ALA A 168 13.98 7.15 3.26
CA ALA A 168 15.24 6.41 3.13
C ALA A 168 15.07 5.11 2.32
N ASP A 169 13.83 4.67 2.09
CA ASP A 169 13.50 3.48 1.32
C ASP A 169 13.65 3.76 -0.20
N PRO A 170 14.59 3.09 -0.89
CA PRO A 170 14.88 3.35 -2.30
C PRO A 170 13.72 2.99 -3.23
N CYS A 171 12.87 2.02 -2.84
CA CYS A 171 11.70 1.64 -3.64
C CYS A 171 10.56 2.64 -3.51
N LEU A 172 10.36 3.23 -2.32
CA LEU A 172 9.43 4.35 -2.16
C LEU A 172 9.94 5.60 -2.87
N GLU A 173 11.23 5.90 -2.76
CA GLU A 173 11.84 7.04 -3.44
C GLU A 173 11.60 6.97 -4.95
N ALA A 174 11.92 5.83 -5.58
CA ALA A 174 11.68 5.60 -7.00
C ALA A 174 10.19 5.70 -7.37
N LEU A 175 9.31 5.10 -6.58
CA LEU A 175 7.86 5.15 -6.80
C LEU A 175 7.33 6.60 -6.78
N PHE A 176 7.81 7.42 -5.85
CA PHE A 176 7.42 8.82 -5.74
C PHE A 176 8.01 9.67 -6.86
N HIS A 177 9.26 9.45 -7.26
CA HIS A 177 9.84 10.13 -8.43
C HIS A 177 9.06 9.86 -9.71
N GLU A 178 8.77 8.59 -10.01
CA GLU A 178 7.97 8.22 -11.18
C GLU A 178 6.57 8.85 -11.12
N SER A 179 5.94 8.82 -9.93
CA SER A 179 4.62 9.43 -9.72
C SER A 179 4.64 10.95 -9.93
N ALA A 180 5.74 11.63 -9.60
CA ALA A 180 5.93 13.05 -9.83
C ALA A 180 6.06 13.37 -11.33
N GLU A 181 6.92 12.65 -12.05
CA GLU A 181 7.12 12.83 -13.50
C GLU A 181 5.82 12.61 -14.28
N GLU A 182 5.11 11.53 -13.97
CA GLU A 182 3.82 11.25 -14.59
C GLU A 182 2.78 12.34 -14.25
N ALA A 183 2.78 12.89 -13.02
CA ALA A 183 1.88 14.00 -12.67
C ALA A 183 2.17 15.26 -13.51
N GLU A 184 3.43 15.56 -13.82
CA GLU A 184 3.76 16.65 -14.72
C GLU A 184 3.34 16.39 -16.16
N ALA A 185 3.59 15.18 -16.67
CA ALA A 185 3.10 14.76 -17.98
C ALA A 185 1.57 14.93 -18.09
N HIS A 186 0.84 14.57 -17.03
CA HIS A 186 -0.61 14.78 -16.97
C HIS A 186 -1.01 16.26 -16.98
N ALA A 187 -0.23 17.15 -16.36
CA ALA A 187 -0.49 18.59 -16.43
C ALA A 187 -0.41 19.10 -17.89
N TRP A 188 0.56 18.62 -18.67
CA TRP A 188 0.67 18.94 -20.10
C TRP A 188 -0.53 18.42 -20.91
N ILE A 189 -1.02 17.21 -20.62
CA ILE A 189 -2.24 16.67 -21.25
C ILE A 189 -3.43 17.58 -20.98
N ILE A 190 -3.65 18.00 -19.72
CA ILE A 190 -4.78 18.86 -19.36
C ILE A 190 -4.69 20.21 -20.05
N ARG A 191 -3.48 20.80 -20.10
CA ARG A 191 -3.23 22.03 -20.86
C ARG A 191 -3.57 21.85 -22.34
N SER A 192 -3.14 20.76 -22.96
CA SER A 192 -3.45 20.47 -24.37
C SER A 192 -4.95 20.32 -24.63
N VAL A 193 -5.70 19.70 -23.71
CA VAL A 193 -7.16 19.64 -23.80
C VAL A 193 -7.76 21.05 -23.76
N LEU A 194 -7.31 21.91 -22.84
CA LEU A 194 -7.77 23.30 -22.74
C LEU A 194 -7.47 24.13 -24.00
N GLU A 195 -6.33 23.89 -24.65
CA GLU A 195 -5.95 24.56 -25.91
C GLU A 195 -6.80 24.12 -27.11
N GLN A 196 -7.46 22.95 -27.03
CA GLN A 196 -8.33 22.39 -28.07
C GLN A 196 -9.82 22.69 -27.87
N MET A 197 -10.19 23.35 -26.76
CA MET A 197 -11.58 23.65 -26.40
C MET A 197 -12.14 24.87 -27.11
#